data_AF-A0A1L9RUM4-F1
#
_entry.id   AF-A0A1L9RUM4-F1
#
_cell.length_a   1.000
_cell.length_b   1.000
_cell.length_c   1.000
_cell.angle_alpha   90.00
_cell.angle_beta   90.00
_cell.angle_gamma   90.00
#
_symmetry.space_group_name_H-M   'P 1'
#
loop_
_entity.id
_entity.type
_entity.pdbx_description
1 polymer ?
#
loop_
_entity_poly.entity_id
_entity_poly.type
_entity_poly.pdbx_seq_one_letter_code
_entity_poly.pdbx_strand_id
1 'polypeptide(L)'
;MAEPRARAARHKGQMNFSSELRLLLLAYGDPSPHPSFPSEPLPETVRVLDEIVTDFVIEMCHGAAQYATYSRRQKIKVDDFRFALRRDPNKLGRVQELLRMERELKEARKAFDQNDDQVGNLKDAAGKKGLEDLTESVDGTTTGKKNKGKGKRNARRDSDATEETMPKKRKVVG
;
A
#
# COMPACT_ATOMS: atom_id res chain seq x y z
N MET A 1 -8.93 -30.42 -16.54
CA MET A 1 -7.49 -30.73 -16.45
C MET A 1 -6.76 -29.69 -17.29
N ALA A 2 -6.12 -28.70 -16.65
CA ALA A 2 -5.30 -27.73 -17.38
C ALA A 2 -3.89 -28.31 -17.51
N GLU A 3 -3.37 -28.40 -18.73
CA GLU A 3 -2.02 -28.89 -19.00
C GLU A 3 -0.96 -28.11 -18.20
N PRO A 4 0.15 -28.77 -17.80
CA PRO A 4 1.33 -28.07 -17.31
C PRO A 4 1.94 -27.31 -18.49
N ARG A 5 1.57 -26.04 -18.63
CA ARG A 5 2.15 -25.14 -19.62
C ARG A 5 3.67 -25.11 -19.39
N ALA A 6 4.43 -25.58 -20.37
CA ALA A 6 5.89 -25.59 -20.32
C ALA A 6 6.40 -24.22 -19.87
N ARG A 7 7.12 -24.20 -18.75
CA ARG A 7 7.82 -23.01 -18.26
C ARG A 7 8.91 -22.71 -19.28
N ALA A 8 8.67 -21.75 -20.17
CA ALA A 8 9.77 -21.13 -20.90
C ALA A 8 10.81 -20.73 -19.86
N ALA A 9 12.09 -21.03 -20.09
CA ALA A 9 13.19 -20.64 -19.21
C ALA A 9 13.31 -19.11 -19.20
N ARG A 10 12.37 -18.45 -18.52
CA ARG A 10 12.34 -17.02 -18.30
C ARG A 10 13.31 -16.80 -17.16
N HIS A 11 14.28 -15.91 -17.37
CA HIS A 11 15.32 -15.53 -16.39
C HIS A 11 16.58 -16.40 -16.32
N LYS A 12 17.04 -17.04 -17.41
CA LYS A 12 18.45 -17.45 -17.48
C LYS A 12 19.36 -16.21 -17.57
N GLY A 13 19.74 -15.67 -16.42
CA GLY A 13 20.77 -14.63 -16.26
C GLY A 13 20.29 -13.28 -15.71
N GLN A 14 18.98 -13.01 -15.66
CA GLN A 14 18.45 -11.77 -15.08
C GLN A 14 17.92 -12.01 -13.67
N MET A 15 18.62 -11.43 -12.69
CA MET A 15 18.26 -11.48 -11.27
C MET A 15 17.24 -10.38 -10.95
N ASN A 16 16.12 -10.71 -10.32
CA ASN A 16 15.06 -9.76 -9.98
C ASN A 16 15.24 -9.14 -8.58
N PHE A 17 15.76 -9.91 -7.62
CA PHE A 17 15.80 -9.59 -6.19
C PHE A 17 17.20 -9.75 -5.57
N SER A 18 18.26 -9.58 -6.35
CA SER A 18 19.62 -9.93 -5.90
C SER A 18 20.05 -9.19 -4.62
N SER A 19 19.69 -7.93 -4.45
CA SER A 19 20.05 -7.13 -3.25
C SER A 19 19.24 -7.56 -2.04
N GLU A 20 17.95 -7.74 -2.24
CA GLU A 20 16.94 -8.06 -1.24
C GLU A 20 17.16 -9.46 -0.69
N LEU A 21 17.52 -10.41 -1.56
CA LEU A 21 17.83 -11.78 -1.16
C LEU A 21 19.13 -11.86 -0.36
N ARG A 22 20.14 -11.02 -0.67
CA ARG A 22 21.36 -10.94 0.15
C ARG A 22 21.06 -10.42 1.55
N LEU A 23 20.25 -9.37 1.67
CA LEU A 23 19.80 -8.86 2.97
C LEU A 23 18.92 -9.86 3.72
N LEU A 24 18.05 -10.58 3.00
CA LEU A 24 17.20 -11.62 3.57
C LEU A 24 18.06 -12.74 4.15
N LEU A 25 19.03 -13.24 3.39
CA LEU A 25 19.95 -14.28 3.84
C LEU A 25 20.70 -13.86 5.10
N LEU A 26 21.23 -12.63 5.12
CA LEU A 26 21.89 -12.07 6.30
C LEU A 26 20.94 -12.02 7.52
N ALA A 27 19.71 -11.56 7.34
CA ALA A 27 18.71 -11.50 8.41
C ALA A 27 18.31 -12.88 8.94
N TYR A 28 18.45 -13.93 8.13
CA TYR A 28 18.16 -15.32 8.49
C TYR A 28 19.40 -16.11 8.93
N GLY A 29 20.55 -15.45 9.10
CA GLY A 29 21.75 -16.03 9.68
C GLY A 29 22.65 -16.77 8.71
N ASP A 30 22.52 -16.54 7.39
CA ASP A 30 23.56 -16.90 6.41
C ASP A 30 24.91 -16.28 6.84
N PRO A 31 26.05 -16.95 6.59
CA PRO A 31 27.26 -16.81 7.39
C PRO A 31 27.60 -15.37 7.74
N SER A 32 27.45 -15.07 9.04
CA SER A 32 28.03 -13.86 9.60
C SER A 32 29.54 -13.88 9.37
N PRO A 33 30.18 -12.72 9.17
CA PRO A 33 31.60 -12.64 8.86
C PRO A 33 32.42 -13.46 9.85
N HIS A 34 32.99 -14.56 9.37
CA HIS A 34 33.84 -15.46 10.13
C HIS A 34 35.18 -15.57 9.40
N PRO A 35 36.31 -15.65 10.11
CA PRO A 35 37.63 -15.71 9.48
C PRO A 35 37.85 -16.89 8.51
N SER A 36 36.99 -17.91 8.56
CA SER A 36 37.09 -19.12 7.72
C SER A 36 36.15 -19.16 6.52
N PHE A 37 35.22 -18.20 6.37
CA PHE A 37 34.30 -18.16 5.21
C PHE A 37 33.97 -16.72 4.78
N PRO A 38 33.68 -16.49 3.48
CA PRO A 38 33.33 -15.18 2.97
C PRO A 38 32.10 -14.60 3.70
N SER A 39 32.09 -13.28 3.90
CA SER A 39 30.95 -12.55 4.50
C SER A 39 29.75 -12.42 3.57
N GLU A 40 29.90 -12.80 2.30
CA GLU A 40 28.85 -12.70 1.30
C GLU A 40 28.23 -14.07 0.98
N PRO A 41 26.91 -14.13 0.75
CA PRO A 41 26.25 -15.33 0.26
C PRO A 41 26.86 -15.78 -1.07
N LEU A 42 26.95 -17.09 -1.27
CA LEU A 42 27.39 -17.66 -2.54
C LEU A 42 26.51 -17.14 -3.70
N PRO A 43 27.10 -16.66 -4.81
CA PRO A 43 26.33 -16.16 -5.95
C PRO A 43 25.32 -17.17 -6.49
N GLU A 44 25.65 -18.46 -6.44
CA GLU A 44 24.78 -19.56 -6.85
C GLU A 44 23.55 -19.68 -5.95
N THR A 45 23.70 -19.50 -4.64
CA THR A 45 22.58 -19.51 -3.68
C THR A 45 21.61 -18.37 -3.98
N VAL A 46 22.14 -17.15 -4.19
CA VAL A 46 21.30 -16.00 -4.52
C VAL A 46 20.56 -16.25 -5.84
N ARG A 47 21.24 -16.80 -6.86
CA ARG A 47 20.65 -17.13 -8.16
C ARG A 47 19.50 -18.14 -8.05
N VAL A 48 19.71 -19.24 -7.33
CA VAL A 48 18.68 -20.26 -7.16
C VAL A 48 17.49 -19.72 -6.35
N LEU A 49 17.75 -18.92 -5.32
CA LEU A 49 16.66 -18.29 -4.54
C LEU A 49 15.85 -17.30 -5.37
N ASP A 50 16.49 -16.54 -6.27
CA ASP A 50 15.80 -15.64 -7.18
C ASP A 50 14.86 -16.38 -8.13
N GLU A 51 15.33 -17.50 -8.69
CA GLU A 51 14.51 -18.40 -9.51
C GLU A 51 13.32 -18.96 -8.71
N ILE A 52 13.56 -19.46 -7.48
CA ILE A 52 12.50 -20.02 -6.61
C ILE A 52 11.45 -18.97 -6.25
N VAL A 53 11.88 -17.76 -5.85
CA VAL A 53 10.96 -16.68 -5.45
C VAL A 53 10.16 -16.19 -6.65
N THR A 54 10.80 -16.04 -7.81
CA THR A 54 10.13 -15.64 -9.05
C THR A 54 9.06 -16.68 -9.44
N ASP A 55 9.40 -17.96 -9.42
CA ASP A 55 8.45 -19.04 -9.68
C ASP A 55 7.29 -19.04 -8.67
N PHE A 56 7.58 -18.87 -7.38
CA PHE A 56 6.55 -18.79 -6.33
C PHE A 56 5.56 -17.63 -6.59
N VAL A 57 6.05 -16.44 -6.92
CA VAL A 57 5.19 -15.28 -7.20
C VAL A 57 4.31 -15.53 -8.43
N ILE A 58 4.86 -16.12 -9.48
CA ILE A 58 4.12 -16.44 -10.71
C ILE A 58 3.03 -17.48 -10.42
N GLU A 59 3.36 -18.57 -9.72
CA GLU A 59 2.42 -19.62 -9.35
C GLU A 59 1.28 -19.09 -8.47
N MET A 60 1.61 -18.23 -7.50
CA MET A 60 0.61 -17.58 -6.66
C MET A 60 -0.33 -16.67 -7.48
N CYS A 61 0.21 -15.89 -8.43
CA CYS A 61 -0.58 -15.06 -9.32
C CYS A 61 -1.50 -15.90 -10.21
N HIS A 62 -1.01 -17.02 -10.76
CA HIS A 62 -1.84 -17.93 -11.54
C HIS A 62 -2.96 -18.57 -10.69
N GLY A 63 -2.66 -18.98 -9.46
CA GLY A 63 -3.66 -19.50 -8.53
C GLY A 63 -4.75 -18.46 -8.24
N ALA A 64 -4.37 -17.23 -7.90
CA ALA A 64 -5.32 -16.14 -7.69
C ALA A 64 -6.15 -15.82 -8.95
N ALA A 65 -5.52 -15.81 -10.13
CA ALA A 65 -6.21 -15.58 -11.40
C ALA A 65 -7.25 -16.67 -11.72
N GLN A 66 -6.98 -17.94 -11.39
CA GLN A 66 -7.94 -19.03 -11.53
C GLN A 66 -9.20 -18.80 -10.67
N TYR A 67 -9.04 -18.34 -9.43
CA TYR A 67 -10.19 -18.03 -8.56
C TYR A 67 -10.97 -16.79 -8.98
N ALA A 68 -10.28 -15.76 -9.49
CA ALA A 68 -10.92 -14.60 -10.09
C ALA A 68 -11.79 -15.02 -11.30
N THR A 69 -11.23 -15.87 -12.17
CA THR A 69 -11.92 -16.42 -13.35
C THR A 69 -13.11 -17.29 -12.96
N TYR A 70 -13.00 -18.11 -11.92
CA TYR A 70 -14.11 -18.89 -11.38
C TYR A 70 -15.26 -17.98 -10.91
N SER A 71 -14.92 -16.80 -10.38
CA SER A 71 -15.89 -15.75 -10.01
C SER A 71 -16.38 -14.91 -11.20
N ARG A 72 -16.08 -15.31 -12.44
CA ARG A 72 -16.36 -14.58 -13.69
C ARG A 72 -15.79 -13.16 -13.73
N ARG A 73 -14.67 -12.92 -13.04
CA ARG A 73 -13.97 -11.63 -13.03
C ARG A 73 -12.64 -11.74 -13.78
N GLN A 74 -12.38 -10.75 -14.62
CA GLN A 74 -11.06 -10.58 -15.25
C GLN A 74 -10.04 -9.92 -14.31
N LYS A 75 -10.51 -9.07 -13.39
CA LYS A 75 -9.67 -8.36 -12.43
C LYS A 75 -9.49 -9.18 -11.15
N ILE A 76 -8.23 -9.39 -10.80
CA ILE A 76 -7.81 -10.07 -9.56
C ILE A 76 -7.98 -9.10 -8.39
N LYS A 77 -8.52 -9.59 -7.28
CA LYS A 77 -8.69 -8.88 -6.01
C LYS A 77 -7.82 -9.51 -4.93
N VAL A 78 -7.64 -8.79 -3.82
CA VAL A 78 -6.91 -9.28 -2.63
C VAL A 78 -7.53 -10.56 -2.07
N ASP A 79 -8.85 -10.70 -2.13
CA ASP A 79 -9.55 -11.89 -1.65
C ASP A 79 -9.20 -13.15 -2.47
N ASP A 80 -8.84 -13.00 -3.74
CA ASP A 80 -8.42 -14.14 -4.57
C ASP A 80 -7.08 -14.71 -4.07
N PHE A 81 -6.17 -13.86 -3.58
CA PHE A 81 -4.93 -14.29 -2.94
C PHE A 81 -5.18 -14.92 -1.56
N ARG A 82 -6.10 -14.36 -0.77
CA ARG A 82 -6.51 -14.97 0.52
C ARG A 82 -7.06 -16.37 0.29
N PHE A 83 -7.89 -16.54 -0.74
CA PHE A 83 -8.44 -17.85 -1.09
C PHE A 83 -7.37 -18.80 -1.63
N ALA A 84 -6.41 -18.31 -2.42
CA ALA A 84 -5.29 -19.13 -2.89
C ALA A 84 -4.42 -19.66 -1.74
N LEU A 85 -4.23 -18.85 -0.69
CA LEU A 85 -3.45 -19.21 0.50
C LEU A 85 -4.24 -20.00 1.56
N ARG A 86 -5.51 -20.37 1.32
CA ARG A 86 -6.37 -21.01 2.33
C ARG A 86 -5.85 -22.33 2.92
N ARG A 87 -4.90 -22.97 2.24
CA ARG A 87 -4.28 -24.24 2.67
C ARG A 87 -3.01 -24.02 3.52
N ASP A 88 -2.47 -22.81 3.54
CA ASP A 88 -1.30 -22.46 4.33
C ASP A 88 -1.69 -21.44 5.40
N PRO A 89 -2.00 -21.90 6.63
CA PRO A 89 -2.49 -21.01 7.69
C PRO A 89 -1.44 -19.98 8.11
N ASN A 90 -0.15 -20.28 7.99
CA ASN A 90 0.93 -19.37 8.38
C ASN A 90 1.03 -18.19 7.40
N LYS A 91 1.05 -18.49 6.09
CA LYS A 91 1.07 -17.45 5.05
C LYS A 91 -0.23 -16.63 5.06
N LEU A 92 -1.37 -17.30 5.23
CA LEU A 92 -2.67 -16.62 5.31
C LEU A 92 -2.74 -15.69 6.53
N GLY A 93 -2.32 -16.15 7.71
CA GLY A 93 -2.29 -15.35 8.93
C GLY A 93 -1.39 -14.12 8.75
N ARG A 94 -0.22 -14.28 8.13
CA ARG A 94 0.67 -13.15 7.83
C ARG A 94 0.02 -12.13 6.91
N VAL A 95 -0.68 -12.57 5.86
CA VAL A 95 -1.40 -11.66 4.95
C VAL A 95 -2.53 -10.92 5.66
N GLN A 96 -3.28 -11.60 6.53
CA GLN A 96 -4.34 -10.97 7.31
C GLN A 96 -3.80 -9.89 8.25
N GLU A 97 -2.70 -10.19 8.94
CA GLU A 97 -2.03 -9.26 9.84
C GLU A 97 -1.53 -8.01 9.10
N LEU A 98 -0.86 -8.18 7.95
CA LEU A 98 -0.38 -7.05 7.15
C LEU A 98 -1.52 -6.14 6.67
N LEU A 99 -2.64 -6.72 6.24
CA LEU A 99 -3.82 -5.96 5.81
C LEU A 99 -4.53 -5.25 6.98
N ARG A 100 -4.45 -5.82 8.18
CA ARG A 100 -4.93 -5.17 9.41
C ARG A 100 -4.08 -3.96 9.75
N MET A 101 -2.75 -4.12 9.80
CA MET A 101 -1.81 -3.03 10.06
C MET A 101 -1.96 -1.89 9.03
N GLU A 102 -2.15 -2.22 7.75
CA GLU A 102 -2.38 -1.21 6.71
C GLU A 102 -3.65 -0.38 6.99
N ARG A 103 -4.73 -1.02 7.46
CA ARG A 103 -5.97 -0.34 7.82
C ARG A 103 -5.76 0.59 9.01
N GLU A 104 -5.11 0.10 10.06
CA GLU A 104 -4.79 0.89 11.27
C GLU A 104 -3.93 2.12 10.91
N LEU A 105 -2.93 1.96 10.03
CA LEU A 105 -2.12 3.09 9.54
C LEU A 105 -2.92 4.10 8.72
N LYS A 106 -3.88 3.65 7.90
CA LYS A 106 -4.75 4.55 7.13
C LYS A 106 -5.70 5.32 8.04
N GLU A 107 -6.26 4.67 9.05
CA GLU A 107 -7.12 5.30 10.05
C GLU A 107 -6.33 6.32 10.89
N ALA A 108 -5.12 5.98 11.33
CA ALA A 108 -4.24 6.91 12.04
C ALA A 108 -3.91 8.14 11.20
N ARG A 109 -3.55 7.98 9.92
CA ARG A 109 -3.31 9.10 9.00
C ARG A 109 -4.54 10.00 8.84
N LYS A 110 -5.72 9.39 8.70
CA LYS A 110 -6.99 10.13 8.59
C LYS A 110 -7.33 10.91 9.87
N ALA A 111 -7.07 10.31 11.04
CA ALA A 111 -7.28 10.99 12.32
C ALA A 111 -6.38 12.22 12.48
N PHE A 112 -5.13 12.16 12.02
CA PHE A 112 -4.24 13.34 12.04
C PHE A 112 -4.71 14.44 11.06
N ASP A 113 -5.11 14.08 9.85
CA ASP A 113 -5.60 15.04 8.84
C ASP A 113 -6.84 15.81 9.33
N GLN A 114 -7.78 15.11 9.97
CA GLN A 114 -8.99 15.72 10.55
C GLN A 114 -8.72 16.63 11.76
N ASN A 115 -7.63 16.41 12.49
CA ASN A 115 -7.27 17.22 13.64
C ASN A 115 -6.55 18.52 13.22
N ASP A 116 -5.79 18.51 12.12
CA ASP A 116 -5.11 19.72 11.62
C ASP A 116 -6.12 20.76 11.07
N ASP A 117 -7.19 20.28 10.40
CA ASP A 117 -8.30 21.13 9.97
C ASP A 117 -9.08 21.78 11.13
N GLN A 118 -9.12 21.13 12.31
CA GLN A 118 -9.76 21.72 13.51
C GLN A 118 -8.87 22.79 14.17
N VAL A 119 -7.55 22.69 14.07
CA VAL A 119 -6.62 23.70 14.63
C VAL A 119 -6.65 24.98 13.79
N GLY A 120 -6.87 24.89 12.47
CA GLY A 120 -7.13 26.06 11.62
C GLY A 120 -8.38 26.84 12.04
N ASN A 121 -9.47 26.14 12.32
CA ASN A 121 -10.74 26.76 12.72
C ASN A 121 -10.71 27.38 14.14
N LEU A 122 -9.85 26.92 15.03
CA LEU A 122 -9.66 27.52 16.36
C LEU A 122 -8.87 28.84 16.30
N LYS A 123 -7.95 29.01 15.34
CA LYS A 123 -7.26 30.30 15.12
C LYS A 123 -8.21 31.38 14.60
N ASP A 124 -9.16 31.00 13.75
CA ASP A 124 -10.18 31.94 13.25
C ASP A 124 -11.24 32.33 14.30
N ALA A 125 -11.42 31.51 15.35
CA ALA A 125 -12.28 31.83 16.49
C ALA A 125 -11.56 32.60 17.62
N ALA A 126 -10.25 32.40 17.79
CA ALA A 126 -9.44 33.13 18.77
C ALA A 126 -9.06 34.56 18.33
N GLY A 127 -9.16 34.88 17.04
CA GLY A 127 -8.83 36.20 16.48
C GLY A 127 -9.84 37.33 16.74
N LYS A 128 -10.83 37.17 17.63
CA LYS A 128 -11.89 38.18 17.85
C LYS A 128 -12.20 38.61 19.29
N LYS A 129 -11.40 38.23 20.28
CA LYS A 129 -11.48 38.86 21.61
C LYS A 129 -10.10 38.97 22.27
N GLY A 130 -9.55 40.19 22.23
CA GLY A 130 -8.51 40.62 23.16
C GLY A 130 -7.17 40.96 22.52
N LEU A 131 -7.12 42.05 21.75
CA LEU A 131 -5.89 42.82 21.59
C LEU A 131 -6.19 44.28 21.16
N GLU A 132 -6.91 44.99 22.01
CA GLU A 132 -6.98 46.46 22.01
C GLU A 132 -6.72 46.93 23.44
N ASP A 133 -5.48 46.80 23.91
CA ASP A 133 -4.82 47.78 24.77
C ASP A 133 -3.34 47.38 24.91
N LEU A 134 -2.45 48.36 24.95
CA LEU A 134 -0.98 48.27 24.93
C LEU A 134 -0.34 47.84 23.60
N THR A 135 0.12 48.82 22.83
CA THR A 135 1.57 49.13 22.76
C THR A 135 1.79 50.33 21.84
N GLU A 136 2.11 51.43 22.50
CA GLU A 136 2.67 52.63 21.91
C GLU A 136 4.14 52.35 21.50
N SER A 137 4.54 52.89 20.35
CA SER A 137 5.93 53.11 19.89
C SER A 137 6.79 51.87 19.55
N VAL A 138 7.06 51.68 18.24
CA VAL A 138 8.40 51.88 17.65
C VAL A 138 8.35 51.79 16.12
N ASP A 139 9.08 52.73 15.52
CA ASP A 139 9.28 53.08 14.13
C ASP A 139 9.97 52.00 13.25
N GLY A 140 9.78 52.10 11.93
CA GLY A 140 10.80 51.65 10.97
C GLY A 140 10.46 50.60 9.90
N THR A 141 10.11 51.10 8.70
CA THR A 141 10.67 50.71 7.39
C THR A 141 10.16 49.46 6.64
N THR A 142 9.22 49.75 5.72
CA THR A 142 9.06 49.33 4.30
C THR A 142 9.75 48.09 3.70
N THR A 143 8.95 47.32 2.93
CA THR A 143 9.12 46.83 1.52
C THR A 143 8.44 45.45 1.40
N GLY A 144 7.65 45.04 0.41
CA GLY A 144 7.15 45.59 -0.85
C GLY A 144 6.76 44.39 -1.76
N LYS A 145 5.56 44.43 -2.39
CA LYS A 145 5.12 43.66 -3.60
C LYS A 145 5.02 42.11 -3.47
N LYS A 146 4.13 41.38 -4.15
CA LYS A 146 3.24 41.61 -5.30
C LYS A 146 2.21 40.47 -5.41
N ASN A 147 0.99 40.82 -5.82
CA ASN A 147 -0.07 39.93 -6.30
C ASN A 147 0.25 39.30 -7.68
N LYS A 148 -0.10 38.01 -7.88
CA LYS A 148 -0.55 37.36 -9.14
C LYS A 148 -0.78 35.86 -8.83
N GLY A 149 -1.81 35.12 -9.23
CA GLY A 149 -2.92 35.30 -10.15
C GLY A 149 -3.42 33.89 -10.54
N LYS A 150 -4.74 33.68 -10.42
CA LYS A 150 -5.61 32.56 -10.85
C LYS A 150 -5.04 31.48 -11.82
N GLY A 151 -5.33 30.22 -11.49
CA GLY A 151 -5.38 29.07 -12.41
C GLY A 151 -6.47 28.07 -11.99
N LYS A 152 -7.20 27.52 -12.95
CA LYS A 152 -8.59 27.04 -12.85
C LYS A 152 -8.64 25.53 -13.15
N ARG A 153 -9.48 24.78 -12.39
CA ARG A 153 -10.12 23.48 -12.70
C ARG A 153 -9.24 22.21 -12.79
N ASN A 154 -9.63 21.14 -12.07
CA ASN A 154 -10.52 20.11 -12.63
C ASN A 154 -11.03 19.09 -11.58
N ALA A 155 -12.10 18.40 -11.99
CA ALA A 155 -13.07 17.66 -11.21
C ALA A 155 -12.53 16.42 -10.47
N ARG A 156 -13.07 16.24 -9.25
CA ARG A 156 -13.03 15.00 -8.48
C ARG A 156 -13.73 13.88 -9.27
N ARG A 157 -13.01 12.82 -9.61
CA ARG A 157 -13.59 11.51 -9.96
C ARG A 157 -13.87 10.79 -8.65
N ASP A 158 -15.12 10.89 -8.22
CA ASP A 158 -15.67 10.06 -7.17
C ASP A 158 -16.17 8.76 -7.82
N SER A 159 -15.53 7.65 -7.52
CA SER A 159 -16.01 6.33 -7.90
C SER A 159 -15.54 5.31 -6.87
N ASP A 160 -16.08 5.44 -5.66
CA ASP A 160 -16.11 4.33 -4.70
C ASP A 160 -17.37 4.45 -3.82
N ALA A 161 -18.53 4.20 -4.44
CA ALA A 161 -19.79 4.01 -3.72
C ALA A 161 -20.09 2.50 -3.67
N THR A 162 -19.85 1.92 -2.50
CA THR A 162 -20.29 0.57 -2.12
C THR A 162 -21.82 0.52 -2.09
N GLU A 163 -22.42 -0.14 -3.07
CA GLU A 163 -23.87 -0.33 -3.12
C GLU A 163 -24.26 -1.58 -2.28
N GLU A 164 -24.56 -1.36 -1.01
CA GLU A 164 -25.32 -2.28 -0.16
C GLU A 164 -26.73 -1.70 -0.01
N THR A 165 -27.69 -2.12 -0.84
CA THR A 165 -29.11 -1.91 -0.57
C THR A 165 -29.93 -3.14 -0.93
N MET A 166 -30.51 -3.77 0.10
CA MET A 166 -31.42 -4.91 -0.02
C MET A 166 -32.75 -4.51 -0.70
N PRO A 167 -33.36 -5.37 -1.54
CA PRO A 167 -34.60 -5.04 -2.24
C PRO A 167 -35.84 -5.19 -1.33
N LYS A 168 -36.62 -4.11 -1.19
CA LYS A 168 -37.97 -4.14 -0.58
C LYS A 168 -39.03 -4.65 -1.56
N LYS A 169 -39.79 -5.64 -1.11
CA LYS A 169 -40.99 -6.23 -1.75
C LYS A 169 -41.97 -5.16 -2.24
N ARG A 170 -42.44 -5.26 -3.49
CA ARG A 170 -43.71 -4.64 -3.93
C ARG A 170 -44.78 -5.73 -4.08
N LYS A 171 -45.86 -5.55 -3.32
CA LYS A 171 -47.14 -6.24 -3.46
C LYS A 171 -47.87 -5.61 -4.65
N VAL A 172 -48.30 -6.39 -5.63
CA VAL A 172 -49.23 -5.95 -6.68
C VAL A 172 -50.54 -6.66 -6.43
N VAL A 173 -51.58 -5.87 -6.21
CA VAL A 173 -52.99 -6.24 -6.28
C VAL A 173 -53.50 -5.61 -7.58
N GLY A 174 -54.20 -6.39 -8.39
CA GLY A 174 -54.74 -6.02 -9.69
C GLY A 174 -55.11 -7.30 -10.41
#